data_AF-A0AAU8IF46-F1
#
_entry.id   AF-A0AAU8IF46-F1
#
_cell.length_a   1.000
_cell.length_b   1.000
_cell.length_c   1.000
_cell.angle_alpha   90.00
_cell.angle_beta   90.00
_cell.angle_gamma   90.00
#
_symmetry.space_group_name_H-M   'P 1'
#
loop_
_entity.id
_entity.type
_entity.pdbx_description
1 polymer ?
#
loop_
_entity_poly.entity_id
_entity_poly.type
_entity_poly.pdbx_seq_one_letter_code
_entity_poly.pdbx_strand_id
1 'polypeptide(L)'
;MRGKDVSVVMDQGPGGRIRAAYIEDGVVRSFYFVHSLAEPLLDDLFVGRVKEARRRALGWFVDLGEKVSGFLPSDKITGEAPSPVRTGLSR
;
A
#
# COMPACT_ATOMS: atom_id res chain seq x y z
N MET A 1 -0.33 16.40 24.86
CA MET A 1 -1.15 15.18 24.65
C MET A 1 -0.21 14.10 24.13
N ARG A 2 -0.14 12.91 24.76
CA ARG A 2 0.54 11.79 24.10
C ARG A 2 -0.28 11.46 22.85
N GLY A 3 0.34 11.42 21.69
CA GLY A 3 -0.30 10.91 20.49
C GLY A 3 -0.73 9.46 20.76
N LYS A 4 -1.94 9.10 20.31
CA LYS A 4 -2.41 7.71 20.37
C LYS A 4 -1.49 6.86 19.50
N ASP A 5 -1.17 5.66 19.95
CA ASP A 5 -0.41 4.73 19.12
C ASP A 5 -1.35 4.09 18.10
N VAL A 6 -1.06 4.31 16.82
CA VAL A 6 -1.96 3.95 15.73
C VAL A 6 -1.18 3.17 14.68
N SER A 7 -1.71 2.01 14.31
CA SER A 7 -1.13 1.17 13.26
C SER A 7 -2.20 0.55 12.38
N VAL A 8 -1.81 0.27 11.14
CA VAL A 8 -2.59 -0.56 10.20
C VAL A 8 -1.77 -1.80 9.91
N VAL A 9 -2.32 -2.96 10.19
CA VAL A 9 -1.72 -4.25 9.82
C VAL A 9 -2.42 -4.74 8.57
N MET A 10 -1.65 -5.02 7.51
CA MET A 10 -2.17 -5.54 6.26
C MET A 10 -1.57 -6.93 5.98
N ASP A 11 -2.40 -7.83 5.48
CA ASP A 11 -2.03 -9.18 5.05
C ASP A 11 -2.57 -9.45 3.65
N GLN A 12 -1.73 -10.00 2.78
CA GLN A 12 -2.10 -10.41 1.43
C GLN A 12 -2.26 -11.93 1.41
N GLY A 13 -3.51 -12.38 1.45
CA GLY A 13 -3.85 -13.80 1.39
C GLY A 13 -3.80 -14.39 -0.03
N PRO A 14 -4.08 -15.70 -0.15
CA PRO A 14 -4.12 -16.39 -1.45
C PRO A 14 -5.05 -15.71 -2.46
N GLY A 15 -4.63 -15.65 -3.72
CA GLY A 15 -5.39 -15.02 -4.80
C GLY A 15 -5.47 -13.49 -4.71
N GLY A 16 -4.50 -12.86 -4.03
CA GLY A 16 -4.39 -11.39 -3.98
C GLY A 16 -5.39 -10.71 -3.04
N ARG A 17 -6.14 -11.45 -2.23
CA ARG A 17 -7.11 -10.90 -1.28
C ARG A 17 -6.39 -10.14 -0.17
N ILE A 18 -6.74 -8.89 0.03
CA ILE A 18 -6.15 -8.05 1.07
C ILE A 18 -7.08 -8.03 2.27
N ARG A 19 -6.48 -8.22 3.45
CA ARG A 19 -7.12 -8.03 4.75
C ARG A 19 -6.34 -6.96 5.49
N ALA A 20 -7.03 -6.04 6.13
CA ALA A 20 -6.39 -5.04 6.97
C ALA A 20 -7.13 -4.87 8.30
N ALA A 21 -6.39 -4.52 9.34
CA ALA A 21 -6.92 -4.18 10.66
C ALA A 21 -6.34 -2.84 11.12
N TYR A 22 -7.22 -1.96 11.59
CA TYR A 22 -6.85 -0.71 12.24
C TYR A 22 -6.73 -0.95 13.75
N ILE A 23 -5.57 -0.64 14.31
CA ILE A 23 -5.24 -0.85 15.72
C ILE A 23 -4.97 0.52 16.36
N GLU A 24 -5.67 0.79 17.45
CA GLU A 24 -5.50 2.00 18.26
C GLU A 24 -5.23 1.58 19.70
N ASP A 25 -4.06 1.98 20.22
CA ASP A 25 -3.58 1.66 21.58
C ASP A 25 -3.63 0.15 21.87
N GLY A 26 -3.19 -0.66 20.90
CA GLY A 26 -3.16 -2.13 20.98
C GLY A 26 -4.50 -2.84 20.80
N VAL A 27 -5.59 -2.11 20.58
CA VAL A 27 -6.94 -2.67 20.39
C VAL A 27 -7.34 -2.59 18.93
N VAL A 28 -7.82 -3.69 18.35
CA VAL A 28 -8.39 -3.67 17.00
C VAL A 28 -9.71 -2.92 17.02
N ARG A 29 -9.80 -1.85 16.24
CA ARG A 29 -10.97 -0.96 16.15
C ARG A 29 -11.81 -1.20 14.91
N SER A 30 -11.20 -1.60 13.80
CA SER A 30 -11.91 -1.94 12.56
C SER A 30 -11.15 -2.95 11.72
N PHE A 31 -11.89 -3.60 10.82
CA PHE A 31 -11.36 -4.57 9.86
C PHE A 31 -11.82 -4.22 8.44
N TYR A 32 -10.97 -4.56 7.48
CA TYR A 32 -11.20 -4.34 6.06
C TYR A 32 -10.85 -5.61 5.26
N PHE A 33 -11.69 -5.94 4.27
CA PHE A 33 -11.54 -7.11 3.42
C PHE A 33 -11.82 -6.76 1.95
N VAL A 34 -10.78 -6.72 1.12
CA VAL A 34 -10.96 -6.60 -0.33
C VAL A 34 -11.50 -7.93 -0.86
N HIS A 35 -12.68 -7.90 -1.48
CA HIS A 35 -13.28 -9.10 -2.08
C HIS A 35 -12.74 -9.43 -3.47
N SER A 36 -12.29 -8.44 -4.25
CA SER A 36 -11.75 -8.62 -5.60
C SER A 36 -10.84 -7.47 -6.02
N LEU A 37 -9.73 -7.77 -6.70
CA LEU A 37 -8.86 -6.78 -7.36
C LEU A 37 -9.23 -6.54 -8.83
N ALA A 38 -10.26 -7.23 -9.35
CA ALA A 38 -10.66 -7.12 -10.76
C ALA A 38 -11.20 -5.72 -11.10
N GLU A 39 -11.85 -5.06 -10.13
CA GLU A 39 -12.39 -3.71 -10.26
C GLU A 39 -12.07 -2.95 -8.96
N PRO A 40 -10.93 -2.25 -8.89
CA PRO A 40 -10.58 -1.46 -7.71
C PRO A 40 -11.62 -0.36 -7.48
N LEU A 41 -12.14 -0.29 -6.26
CA LEU A 41 -13.13 0.72 -5.85
C LEU A 41 -12.46 1.90 -5.14
N LEU A 42 -13.21 2.99 -5.02
CA LEU A 42 -12.82 4.09 -4.15
C LEU A 42 -12.67 3.56 -2.71
N ASP A 43 -11.65 4.03 -2.00
CA ASP A 43 -11.30 3.66 -0.62
C ASP A 43 -10.74 2.24 -0.41
N ASP A 44 -10.45 1.51 -1.50
CA ASP A 44 -9.74 0.24 -1.41
C ASP A 44 -8.29 0.41 -0.93
N LEU A 45 -7.84 -0.51 -0.06
CA LEU A 45 -6.45 -0.60 0.38
C LEU A 45 -5.65 -1.58 -0.48
N PHE A 46 -4.47 -1.14 -0.94
CA PHE A 46 -3.57 -1.93 -1.77
C PHE A 46 -2.18 -2.08 -1.13
N VAL A 47 -1.56 -3.24 -1.32
CA VAL A 47 -0.12 -3.44 -1.08
C VAL A 47 0.59 -3.35 -2.43
N GLY A 48 1.30 -2.24 -2.65
CA GLY A 48 1.91 -1.93 -3.93
C GLY A 48 3.44 -1.95 -3.92
N ARG A 49 4.04 -2.25 -5.08
CA ARG A 49 5.51 -2.18 -5.29
C ARG A 49 5.86 -1.02 -6.22
N VAL A 50 6.79 -0.16 -5.80
CA VAL A 50 7.29 0.93 -6.67
C VAL A 50 8.08 0.33 -7.84
N LYS A 51 7.63 0.56 -9.09
CA LYS A 51 8.29 0.05 -10.32
C LYS A 51 9.42 0.95 -10.79
N GLU A 52 9.21 2.27 -10.75
CA GLU A 52 10.18 3.26 -11.22
C GLU A 52 10.32 4.41 -10.21
N ALA A 53 11.55 4.86 -10.00
CA ALA A 53 11.81 6.06 -9.20
C ALA A 53 11.49 7.31 -10.02
N ARG A 54 10.46 8.04 -9.57
CA ARG A 54 10.31 9.50 -9.69
C ARG A 54 10.38 10.07 -11.12
N ARG A 55 9.22 10.27 -11.77
CA ARG A 55 9.12 11.31 -12.81
C ARG A 55 9.18 12.68 -12.14
N ARG A 56 10.35 13.35 -12.22
CA ARG A 56 10.53 14.80 -11.95
C ARG A 56 9.82 15.32 -10.67
N ALA A 57 9.95 14.62 -9.55
CA ALA A 57 9.38 15.00 -8.25
C ALA A 57 7.86 14.90 -8.06
N LEU A 58 7.10 14.43 -9.04
CA LEU A 58 5.64 14.37 -8.94
C LEU A 58 5.13 13.18 -8.11
N GLY A 59 5.84 12.05 -8.12
CA GLY A 59 5.39 10.84 -7.43
C GLY A 59 6.00 9.56 -8.01
N TRP A 60 5.38 8.42 -7.68
CA TRP A 60 5.84 7.08 -8.03
C TRP A 60 4.77 6.28 -8.75
N PHE A 61 5.17 5.53 -9.77
CA PHE A 61 4.32 4.49 -10.35
C PHE A 61 4.43 3.22 -9.51
N VAL A 62 3.27 2.67 -9.15
CA VAL A 62 3.16 1.55 -8.23
C VAL A 62 2.45 0.38 -8.93
N ASP A 63 3.07 -0.79 -8.88
CA ASP A 63 2.42 -2.07 -9.18
C ASP A 63 1.44 -2.40 -8.07
N LEU A 64 0.14 -2.49 -8.36
CA LEU A 64 -0.85 -2.92 -7.35
C LEU A 64 -1.14 -4.42 -7.43
N GLY A 65 -0.46 -5.15 -8.34
CA GLY A 65 -0.74 -6.55 -8.64
C GLY A 65 -1.85 -6.72 -9.68
N GLU A 66 -2.10 -7.95 -10.14
CA GLU A 66 -3.21 -8.29 -11.05
C GLU A 66 -3.36 -7.39 -12.29
N LYS A 67 -2.22 -6.94 -12.86
CA LYS A 67 -2.14 -6.00 -14.00
C LYS A 67 -2.66 -4.59 -13.72
N VAL A 68 -2.98 -4.27 -12.47
CA VAL A 68 -3.35 -2.93 -12.02
C VAL A 68 -2.09 -2.13 -11.68
N SER A 69 -2.05 -0.87 -12.11
CA SER A 69 -0.98 0.07 -11.77
C SER A 69 -1.58 1.39 -11.30
N GLY A 70 -0.96 2.00 -10.30
CA GLY A 70 -1.37 3.27 -9.72
C GLY A 70 -0.25 4.30 -9.73
N PHE A 71 -0.61 5.52 -9.32
CA PHE A 71 0.33 6.61 -9.12
C PHE A 71 0.19 7.15 -7.69
N LEU A 72 1.30 7.19 -6.94
CA LEU A 72 1.37 7.77 -5.61
C LEU A 72 1.97 9.17 -5.70
N PRO A 73 1.19 10.25 -5.53
CA PRO A 73 1.71 11.61 -5.56
C PRO A 73 2.65 11.90 -4.39
N SER A 74 3.66 12.74 -4.62
CA SER A 74 4.69 13.06 -3.62
C SER A 74 4.17 13.84 -2.42
N ASP A 75 3.11 14.64 -2.58
CA ASP A 75 2.47 15.39 -1.50
C ASP A 75 1.65 14.52 -0.54
N LYS A 76 1.46 13.22 -0.85
CA LYS A 76 0.74 12.26 0.00
C LYS A 76 1.64 11.44 0.92
N ILE A 77 2.96 11.63 0.84
CA ILE A 77 3.92 10.88 1.65
C ILE A 77 4.22 11.66 2.92
N THR A 78 3.98 11.04 4.07
CA THR A 78 4.23 11.61 5.40
C THR A 78 5.51 11.07 6.06
N GLY A 79 6.23 10.16 5.39
CA GLY A 79 7.44 9.50 5.90
C GLY A 79 8.57 9.46 4.87
N GLU A 80 9.42 8.43 4.97
CA GLU A 80 10.52 8.21 4.03
C GLU A 80 10.00 7.97 2.61
N ALA A 81 10.70 8.53 1.63
CA ALA A 81 10.37 8.33 0.22
C ALA A 81 10.50 6.85 -0.16
N PRO A 82 9.48 6.24 -0.79
CA PRO A 82 9.51 4.83 -1.13
C PRO A 82 10.53 4.59 -2.25
N SER A 83 11.38 3.59 -2.05
CA SER A 83 12.40 3.17 -3.00
C SER A 83 11.85 2.09 -3.95
N PRO A 84 12.27 2.06 -5.23
CA PRO A 84 11.97 0.95 -6.11
C PRO A 84 12.47 -0.37 -5.53
N VAL A 85 11.68 -1.43 -5.69
CA VAL A 85 12.14 -2.77 -5.33
C VAL A 85 13.22 -3.18 -6.31
N ARG A 86 14.46 -3.33 -5.85
CA ARG A 86 15.53 -3.93 -6.66
C ARG A 86 15.18 -5.39 -6.90
N THR A 87 14.64 -5.73 -8.06
CA THR A 87 14.62 -7.12 -8.50
C THR A 87 16.06 -7.53 -8.76
N GLY A 88 16.63 -8.34 -7.88
CA GLY A 88 17.88 -9.02 -8.13
C GLY A 88 17.71 -9.88 -9.37
N LEU A 89 18.29 -9.44 -10.50
CA LEU A 89 18.63 -10.32 -11.60
C LEU A 89 19.73 -11.24 -11.08
N SER A 90 19.34 -12.41 -10.56
CA SER A 90 20.19 -13.59 -10.69
C SER A 90 20.25 -13.90 -12.19
N ARG A 91 21.43 -13.62 -12.73
CA ARG A 91 22.01 -13.87 -14.07
C ARG A 91 21.19 -14.71 -15.04
#